data_AF-A0A6L3SRN9-F1
#
_entry.id   AF-A0A6L3SRN9-F1
#
_cell.length_a   1.000
_cell.length_b   1.000
_cell.length_c   1.000
_cell.angle_alpha   90.00
_cell.angle_beta   90.00
_cell.angle_gamma   90.00
#
_symmetry.space_group_name_H-M   'P 1'
#
loop_
_entity.id
_entity.type
_entity.pdbx_description
1 polymer ?
#
loop_
_entity_poly.entity_id
_entity_poly.type
_entity_poly.pdbx_seq_one_letter_code
_entity_poly.pdbx_strand_id
1 'polypeptide(L)'
;MAPFEQTFQTFKELLANDRAASVGAVDEAVWAYPGFVQSLDAQTEALDELSETLARLNASSPFLPMLMDTIDRHRQRLAGPSS
;
A
#
# COMPACT_ATOMS: atom_id res chain seq x y z
N MET A 1 12.97 2.17 -13.29
CA MET A 1 12.51 2.59 -11.95
C MET A 1 12.19 1.34 -11.16
N ALA A 2 12.47 1.32 -9.86
CA ALA A 2 12.10 0.20 -9.00
C ALA A 2 10.56 0.13 -8.88
N PRO A 3 9.95 -1.07 -8.76
CA PRO A 3 8.50 -1.24 -8.60
C PRO A 3 7.92 -0.41 -7.44
N PHE A 4 8.70 -0.21 -6.38
CA PHE A 4 8.36 0.61 -5.22
C PHE A 4 8.15 2.08 -5.57
N GLU A 5 9.11 2.70 -6.27
CA GLU A 5 9.05 4.12 -6.62
C GLU A 5 7.82 4.43 -7.48
N GLN A 6 7.48 3.53 -8.42
CA GLN A 6 6.30 3.69 -9.27
C GLN A 6 4.98 3.58 -8.47
N THR A 7 4.92 2.62 -7.55
CA THR A 7 3.77 2.43 -6.65
C THR A 7 3.61 3.64 -5.74
N PHE A 8 4.71 4.15 -5.20
CA PHE A 8 4.73 5.30 -4.30
C PHE A 8 4.30 6.61 -5.01
N GLN A 9 4.76 6.84 -6.24
CA GLN A 9 4.31 8.00 -7.01
C GLN A 9 2.81 7.92 -7.33
N THR A 10 2.29 6.73 -7.63
CA THR A 10 0.85 6.52 -7.83
C THR A 10 0.06 6.92 -6.58
N PHE A 11 0.51 6.52 -5.38
CA PHE A 11 -0.13 6.95 -4.14
C PHE A 11 -0.05 8.47 -3.92
N LYS A 12 1.10 9.09 -4.19
CA LYS A 12 1.25 10.54 -4.07
C LYS A 12 0.31 11.30 -5.01
N GLU A 13 0.16 10.85 -6.25
CA GLU A 13 -0.76 11.44 -7.21
C GLU A 13 -2.22 11.30 -6.77
N LEU A 14 -2.60 10.13 -6.23
CA LEU A 14 -3.95 9.87 -5.72
C LEU A 14 -4.26 10.73 -4.49
N LEU A 15 -3.31 10.84 -3.56
CA LEU A 15 -3.39 11.73 -2.38
C LEU A 15 -3.48 13.21 -2.77
N ALA A 16 -2.66 13.66 -3.73
CA ALA A 16 -2.64 15.04 -4.17
C ALA A 16 -3.94 15.48 -4.88
N ASN A 17 -4.67 14.53 -5.47
CA ASN A 17 -5.92 14.80 -6.20
C ASN A 17 -7.18 14.58 -5.34
N ASP A 18 -7.05 14.14 -4.09
CA ASP A 18 -8.16 13.84 -3.15
C ASP A 18 -9.29 13.01 -3.79
N ARG A 19 -8.93 12.12 -4.73
CA ARG A 19 -9.91 11.37 -5.54
C ARG A 19 -10.38 10.12 -4.81
N ALA A 20 -11.43 10.30 -4.00
CA ALA A 20 -12.26 9.24 -3.40
C ALA A 20 -12.73 8.16 -4.38
N ALA A 21 -12.83 8.49 -5.68
CA ALA A 21 -13.28 7.56 -6.70
C ALA A 21 -12.25 6.45 -7.06
N SER A 22 -10.99 6.57 -6.62
CA SER A 22 -9.91 5.66 -7.04
C SER A 22 -9.48 4.65 -5.97
N VAL A 23 -10.32 4.38 -4.96
CA VAL A 23 -10.04 3.34 -3.94
C VAL A 23 -9.75 1.98 -4.58
N GLY A 24 -10.43 1.63 -5.68
CA GLY A 24 -10.14 0.41 -6.43
C GLY A 24 -8.77 0.40 -7.12
N ALA A 25 -8.29 1.56 -7.60
CA ALA A 25 -6.97 1.69 -8.21
C ALA A 25 -5.84 1.70 -7.16
N VAL A 26 -6.13 2.23 -5.96
CA VAL A 26 -5.25 2.12 -4.79
C VAL A 26 -5.09 0.66 -4.39
N ASP A 27 -6.21 -0.06 -4.25
CA ASP A 27 -6.19 -1.48 -3.90
C ASP A 27 -5.44 -2.29 -4.97
N GLU A 28 -5.75 -2.12 -6.26
CA GLU A 28 -4.96 -2.77 -7.33
C GLU A 28 -3.46 -2.45 -7.26
N ALA A 29 -3.06 -1.20 -6.97
CA ALA A 29 -1.66 -0.82 -6.86
C ALA A 29 -0.97 -1.45 -5.63
N VAL A 30 -1.64 -1.47 -4.47
CA VAL A 30 -1.16 -2.15 -3.26
C VAL A 30 -0.99 -3.63 -3.52
N TRP A 31 -1.92 -4.27 -4.23
CA TRP A 31 -1.89 -5.70 -4.54
C TRP A 31 -0.90 -6.07 -5.65
N ALA A 32 -0.67 -5.18 -6.62
CA ALA A 32 0.28 -5.40 -7.70
C ALA A 32 1.74 -5.33 -7.22
N TYR A 33 2.03 -4.48 -6.23
CA TYR A 33 3.39 -4.25 -5.72
C TYR A 33 4.09 -5.51 -5.16
N PRO A 34 3.49 -6.29 -4.24
CA PRO A 34 4.07 -7.54 -3.75
C PRO A 34 4.01 -8.68 -4.79
N GLY A 35 3.14 -8.59 -5.80
CA GLY A 35 3.05 -9.58 -6.89
C GLY A 35 4.33 -9.73 -7.73
N PHE A 36 5.24 -8.74 -7.68
CA PHE A 36 6.55 -8.81 -8.34
C PHE A 36 7.64 -9.50 -7.50
N VAL A 37 7.36 -9.80 -6.22
CA VAL A 37 8.35 -10.28 -5.26
C VAL A 37 8.10 -11.76 -4.95
N GLN A 38 9.07 -12.62 -5.22
CA GLN A 38 8.85 -14.08 -5.24
C GLN A 38 8.73 -14.76 -3.87
N SER A 39 9.15 -14.11 -2.77
CA SER A 39 9.05 -14.69 -1.42
C SER A 39 8.06 -13.95 -0.54
N LEU A 40 7.32 -14.71 0.28
CA LEU A 40 6.38 -14.20 1.30
C LEU A 40 7.04 -13.21 2.27
N ASP A 41 8.29 -13.49 2.68
CA ASP A 41 9.04 -12.59 3.56
C ASP A 41 9.33 -11.25 2.89
N ALA A 42 9.74 -11.27 1.62
CA ALA A 42 10.02 -10.03 0.90
C ALA A 42 8.74 -9.25 0.54
N GLN A 43 7.61 -9.94 0.35
CA GLN A 43 6.29 -9.28 0.24
C GLN A 43 5.88 -8.62 1.56
N THR A 44 6.18 -9.25 2.70
CA THR A 44 5.89 -8.69 4.03
C THR A 44 6.77 -7.48 4.33
N GLU A 45 8.07 -7.56 4.05
CA GLU A 45 9.02 -6.44 4.21
C GLU A 45 8.64 -5.25 3.32
N ALA A 46 8.23 -5.52 2.08
CA ALA A 46 7.78 -4.50 1.15
C ALA A 46 6.52 -3.76 1.65
N LEU A 47 5.59 -4.44 2.32
CA LEU A 47 4.42 -3.82 2.92
C LEU A 47 4.75 -3.01 4.16
N ASP A 48 5.71 -3.47 4.97
CA ASP A 48 6.19 -2.73 6.13
C ASP A 48 6.83 -1.41 5.72
N GLU A 49 7.70 -1.42 4.70
CA GLU A 49 8.31 -0.22 4.15
C GLU A 49 7.25 0.75 3.59
N LEU A 50 6.23 0.23 2.90
CA LEU A 50 5.14 1.03 2.37
C LEU A 50 4.30 1.67 3.48
N SER A 51 3.99 0.91 4.53
CA SER A 51 3.25 1.37 5.71
C SER A 51 3.98 2.51 6.42
N GLU A 52 5.29 2.34 6.69
CA GLU A 52 6.09 3.39 7.33
C GLU A 52 6.22 4.65 6.48
N THR A 53 6.29 4.49 5.15
CA THR A 53 6.42 5.63 4.24
C THR A 53 5.11 6.42 4.15
N LEU A 54 3.96 5.73 4.14
CA LEU A 54 2.65 6.37 4.18
C LEU A 54 2.35 7.02 5.53
N ALA A 55 2.78 6.42 6.65
CA ALA A 55 2.65 7.02 7.98
C ALA A 55 3.41 8.35 8.11
N ARG A 56 4.48 8.53 7.32
CA ARG A 56 5.25 9.79 7.23
C ARG A 56 4.60 10.82 6.28
N LEU A 57 3.64 10.39 5.44
CA LEU A 57 2.88 11.27 4.57
C LEU A 57 1.73 11.94 5.34
N ASN A 58 1.42 13.16 4.89
CA ASN A 58 0.54 14.14 5.51
C ASN A 58 -0.73 13.55 6.19
N ALA A 59 -0.79 13.64 7.53
CA ALA A 59 -1.85 13.10 8.38
C ALA A 59 -3.23 13.78 8.19
N SER A 60 -3.28 14.90 7.48
CA SER A 60 -4.53 15.65 7.24
C SER A 60 -5.38 15.07 6.10
N SER A 61 -4.88 14.09 5.35
CA SER A 61 -5.65 13.47 4.27
C SER A 61 -6.66 12.46 4.85
N PRO A 62 -7.97 12.58 4.54
CA PRO A 62 -8.97 11.59 4.93
C PRO A 62 -8.75 10.22 4.25
N PHE A 63 -7.85 10.17 3.26
CA PHE A 63 -7.48 8.95 2.53
C PHE A 63 -6.44 8.08 3.25
N LEU A 64 -5.60 8.69 4.08
CA LEU A 64 -4.50 7.99 4.75
C LEU A 64 -4.99 6.82 5.61
N PRO A 65 -6.05 6.95 6.42
CA PRO A 65 -6.57 5.85 7.22
C PRO A 65 -7.07 4.66 6.38
N MET A 66 -7.70 4.94 5.23
CA MET A 66 -8.21 3.89 4.32
C MET A 66 -7.07 3.13 3.63
N LEU A 67 -6.00 3.85 3.25
CA LEU A 67 -4.78 3.26 2.71
C LEU A 67 -4.09 2.35 3.73
N MET A 68 -3.95 2.81 4.97
CA MET A 68 -3.36 2.02 6.06
C MET A 68 -4.16 0.74 6.34
N ASP A 69 -5.49 0.86 6.40
CA ASP A 69 -6.41 -0.27 6.58
C ASP A 69 -6.34 -1.31 5.44
N THR A 70 -6.10 -0.84 4.21
CA THR A 70 -5.90 -1.73 3.04
C THR A 70 -4.59 -2.50 3.12
N ILE A 71 -3.51 -1.84 3.53
CA ILE A 71 -2.21 -2.49 3.75
C ILE A 71 -2.30 -3.50 4.90
N ASP A 72 -2.99 -3.16 5.98
CA ASP A 72 -3.14 -4.06 7.14
C ASP A 72 -3.90 -5.34 6.77
N ARG A 73 -5.01 -5.24 6.02
CA ARG A 73 -5.71 -6.40 5.47
C ARG A 73 -4.81 -7.29 4.62
N HIS A 74 -3.95 -6.68 3.81
CA HIS A 74 -3.04 -7.43 2.95
C HIS A 74 -1.98 -8.17 3.78
N ARG A 75 -1.44 -7.52 4.82
CA ARG A 75 -0.53 -8.14 5.80
C ARG A 75 -1.17 -9.33 6.51
N GLN A 76 -2.41 -9.17 7.01
CA GLN A 76 -3.15 -10.26 7.66
C GLN A 76 -3.35 -11.45 6.72
N ARG A 77 -3.58 -11.20 5.43
CA ARG A 77 -3.74 -12.25 4.42
C ARG A 77 -2.43 -12.99 4.14
N LEU A 78 -1.30 -12.28 4.10
CA LEU A 78 0.02 -12.89 3.92
C LEU A 78 0.49 -13.67 5.15
N ALA A 79 0.14 -13.22 6.36
CA ALA A 79 0.41 -13.94 7.61
C ALA A 79 -0.31 -15.31 7.66
N GLY A 80 -1.24 -15.56 6.73
CA GLY A 80 -2.06 -16.76 6.70
C GLY A 80 -3.13 -16.74 7.80
N PRO A 81 -4.11 -17.66 7.74
CA PRO A 81 -5.04 -17.83 8.86
C PRO A 81 -4.21 -18.17 10.10
N SER A 82 -4.34 -17.35 11.15
CA SER A 82 -3.89 -17.72 12.48
C SER A 82 -4.69 -18.96 12.90
N SER A 83 -4.09 -20.14 12.76
CA SER A 83 -4.62 -21.41 13.27
C SER A 83 -4.80 -21.36 14.79
#